data_AF-A0A662A0C5-F1
#
_entry.id   AF-A0A662A0C5-F1
#
_cell.length_a   1.000
_cell.length_b   1.000
_cell.length_c   1.000
_cell.angle_alpha   90.00
_cell.angle_beta   90.00
_cell.angle_gamma   90.00
#
_symmetry.space_group_name_H-M   'P 1'
#
loop_
_entity.id
_entity.type
_entity.pdbx_description
1 polymer ?
#
loop_
_entity_poly.entity_id
_entity_poly.type
_entity_poly.pdbx_seq_one_letter_code
_entity_poly.pdbx_strand_id
1 'polypeptide(L)' 'MSKKKEVKERYVQKGIKLECVICKGKLFWERTTLMNTPGMTIIGIEWANKKATNYVCDKCSYVHWFLEK' A
#
# COMPACT_ATOMS: atom_id res chain seq x y z
N MET A 1 6.10 -20.12 -3.99
CA MET A 1 7.31 -19.28 -3.86
C MET A 1 6.89 -17.88 -3.43
N SER A 2 7.04 -17.54 -2.15
CA SER A 2 6.72 -16.20 -1.66
C SER A 2 7.73 -15.20 -2.22
N LYS A 3 7.27 -14.20 -2.99
CA LYS A 3 8.12 -13.10 -3.46
C LYS A 3 8.85 -12.49 -2.26
N LYS A 4 10.18 -12.33 -2.38
CA LYS A 4 11.01 -11.76 -1.32
C LYS A 4 10.53 -10.34 -1.03
N LYS A 5 10.18 -10.09 0.23
CA LYS A 5 9.65 -8.81 0.72
C LYS A 5 10.77 -7.77 0.74
N GLU A 6 10.76 -6.81 -0.19
CA GLU A 6 11.76 -5.75 -0.24
C GLU A 6 11.41 -4.63 0.75
N VAL A 7 12.24 -4.49 1.79
CA VAL A 7 12.13 -3.45 2.81
C VAL A 7 13.12 -2.34 2.47
N LYS A 8 12.61 -1.12 2.25
CA LYS A 8 13.43 0.08 2.04
C LYS A 8 12.68 1.35 2.46
N GLU A 9 13.37 2.48 2.48
CA GLU A 9 12.71 3.77 2.65
C GLU A 9 11.70 4.00 1.52
N ARG A 10 10.64 4.77 1.82
CA ARG A 10 9.61 5.12 0.85
C ARG A 10 9.38 6.62 0.87
N TYR A 11 9.00 7.13 -0.29
CA TYR A 11 8.67 8.52 -0.51
C TYR A 11 7.27 8.59 -1.09
N VAL A 12 6.51 9.59 -0.67
CA VAL A 12 5.11 9.81 -1.02
C VAL A 12 4.94 11.21 -1.58
N GLN A 13 3.94 11.40 -2.44
CA GLN A 13 3.71 12.67 -3.13
C GLN A 13 5.00 13.19 -3.78
N LYS A 14 5.21 14.50 -3.85
CA LYS A 14 6.37 15.17 -4.46
C LYS A 14 7.68 14.96 -3.66
N GLY A 15 8.05 13.70 -3.39
CA GLY A 15 9.31 13.33 -2.74
C GLY A 15 9.33 13.43 -1.21
N ILE A 16 8.18 13.45 -0.54
CA ILE A 16 8.12 13.50 0.92
C ILE A 16 8.50 12.14 1.49
N LYS A 17 9.52 12.08 2.34
CA LYS A 17 9.92 10.83 3.01
C LYS A 17 8.82 10.35 3.93
N LEU A 18 8.42 9.09 3.79
CA LEU A 18 7.39 8.48 4.63
C LEU A 18 7.97 8.13 6.01
N GLU A 19 7.26 8.52 7.05
CA GLU A 19 7.52 8.12 8.42
C GLU A 19 6.26 7.53 9.04
N CYS A 20 6.40 6.43 9.78
CA CYS A 20 5.26 5.74 10.36
C CYS A 20 4.58 6.63 11.40
N VAL A 21 3.28 6.89 11.22
CA VAL A 21 2.50 7.76 12.13
C VAL A 21 2.38 7.17 13.53
N ILE A 22 2.54 5.84 13.66
CA ILE A 22 2.43 5.12 14.93
C ILE A 22 3.77 5.03 15.66
N CYS A 23 4.84 4.56 15.00
CA CYS A 23 6.10 4.21 15.66
C CYS A 23 7.34 4.99 15.17
N LYS A 24 7.15 5.93 14.24
CA LYS A 24 8.21 6.78 13.65
C LYS A 24 9.28 6.02 12.86
N GLY A 25 9.04 4.74 12.55
CA GLY A 25 9.90 3.94 11.67
C GLY A 25 9.93 4.45 10.23
N LYS A 26 11.05 4.24 9.53
CA LYS A 26 11.32 4.76 8.18
C LYS A 26 11.44 3.69 7.09
N LEU A 27 11.36 2.41 7.48
CA LEU A 27 11.47 1.28 6.59
C LEU A 27 10.11 0.64 6.34
N PHE A 28 9.81 0.37 5.07
CA PHE A 28 8.53 -0.13 4.63
C PHE A 28 8.70 -1.18 3.54
N TRP A 29 7.75 -2.09 3.51
CA TRP A 29 7.50 -2.96 2.37
C TRP A 29 6.19 -2.58 1.71
N GLU A 30 6.08 -2.89 0.43
CA GLU A 30 4.98 -2.46 -0.42
C GLU A 30 4.05 -3.63 -0.73
N ARG A 31 2.75 -3.33 -0.77
CA ARG A 31 1.72 -4.19 -1.38
C ARG A 31 0.66 -3.34 -2.04
N THR A 32 -0.16 -3.95 -2.88
CA THR A 32 -1.31 -3.30 -3.51
C THR A 32 -2.59 -3.97 -3.04
N THR A 33 -3.61 -3.18 -2.70
CA THR A 33 -4.95 -3.68 -2.39
C THR A 33 -5.95 -3.21 -3.45
N LEU A 34 -6.78 -4.12 -3.96
CA LEU A 34 -7.91 -3.78 -4.81
C LEU A 34 -9.02 -3.21 -3.93
N MET A 35 -9.52 -2.01 -4.25
CA MET A 35 -10.66 -1.42 -3.57
C MET A 35 -11.91 -1.68 -4.40
N ASN A 36 -12.36 -2.93 -4.39
CA ASN A 36 -13.59 -3.34 -5.04
C ASN A 36 -14.82 -2.92 -4.22
N THR A 37 -15.93 -2.62 -4.91
CA THR A 37 -17.25 -2.54 -4.28
C THR A 37 -17.78 -3.96 -4.10
N PRO A 38 -18.31 -4.35 -2.92
CA PRO A 38 -19.01 -5.62 -2.77
C PRO A 38 -20.11 -5.74 -3.85
N GLY A 39 -20.06 -6.80 -4.68
CA GLY A 39 -21.00 -7.01 -5.79
C GLY A 39 -20.43 -6.79 -7.21
N MET A 40 -19.35 -6.02 -7.38
CA MET A 40 -18.69 -5.85 -8.69
C MET A 40 -17.73 -6.98 -9.07
N THR A 41 -17.31 -7.81 -8.11
CA THR A 41 -16.43 -8.97 -8.38
C THR A 41 -17.11 -10.02 -9.29
N ILE A 42 -18.44 -10.01 -9.41
CA ILE A 42 -19.21 -10.99 -10.20
C ILE A 42 -19.24 -10.61 -11.70
N ILE A 43 -18.98 -9.34 -12.07
CA ILE A 43 -19.18 -8.83 -13.44
C ILE A 43 -17.85 -8.66 -14.22
N GLY A 44 -16.72 -9.19 -13.74
CA GLY A 44 -15.48 -9.24 -14.53
C GLY A 44 -14.86 -7.87 -14.89
N ILE A 45 -15.32 -6.78 -14.27
CA ILE A 45 -14.81 -5.42 -14.49
C ILE A 45 -13.68 -5.16 -13.49
N GLU A 46 -12.61 -5.94 -13.57
CA GLU A 46 -11.42 -5.75 -12.71
C GLU A 46 -10.60 -4.51 -13.10
N TRP A 47 -10.78 -4.03 -14.33
CA TRP A 47 -10.11 -2.84 -14.88
C TRP A 47 -10.68 -1.51 -14.40
N ALA A 48 -11.92 -1.50 -13.87
CA ALA A 48 -12.54 -0.29 -13.30
C ALA A 48 -12.32 -0.13 -11.79
N ASN A 49 -11.66 -1.10 -11.15
CA ASN A 49 -11.46 -1.09 -9.70
C ASN A 49 -10.29 -0.18 -9.32
N LYS A 50 -10.56 0.77 -8.42
CA LYS A 50 -9.52 1.63 -7.84
C LYS A 50 -8.53 0.76 -7.06
N LYS A 51 -7.23 1.01 -7.24
CA LYS A 51 -6.16 0.33 -6.51
C LYS A 51 -5.58 1.28 -5.46
N ALA A 52 -5.24 0.73 -4.31
CA ALA A 52 -4.50 1.44 -3.28
C ALA A 52 -3.10 0.86 -3.16
N THR A 53 -2.08 1.71 -3.21
CA THR A 53 -0.72 1.37 -2.82
C THR A 53 -0.64 1.40 -1.30
N ASN A 54 -0.08 0.35 -0.72
CA ASN A 54 0.09 0.23 0.72
C ASN A 54 1.57 0.15 1.08
N TYR A 55 1.98 1.02 1.99
CA TYR A 55 3.29 0.92 2.63
C TYR A 55 3.09 0.42 4.05
N VAL A 56 3.58 -0.79 4.32
CA VAL A 56 3.47 -1.42 5.63
C VAL A 56 4.77 -1.21 6.39
N CYS A 57 4.66 -0.64 7.58
CA CYS A 57 5.82 -0.37 8.43
C CYS A 57 6.49 -1.69 8.84
N ASP A 58 7.80 -1.80 8.64
CA ASP A 58 8.54 -3.02 8.98
C ASP A 58 8.75 -3.18 10.50
N LYS A 59 8.60 -2.09 11.27
CA LYS A 59 8.78 -2.09 12.73
C LYS A 59 7.51 -2.45 13.50
N CYS A 60 6.36 -1.91 13.13
CA CYS A 60 5.11 -2.07 13.90
C CYS A 60 3.92 -2.58 13.09
N SER A 61 4.14 -2.97 11.83
CA SER A 61 3.11 -3.52 10.94
C SER A 61 1.92 -2.61 10.61
N TYR A 62 1.96 -1.32 10.99
CA TYR A 62 0.93 -0.36 10.60
C TYR A 62 0.95 -0.13 9.09
N VAL A 63 -0.24 -0.08 8.48
CA VAL A 63 -0.41 0.02 7.03
C VAL A 63 -0.84 1.45 6.66
N HIS A 64 0.00 2.14 5.90
CA HIS A 64 -0.36 3.39 5.25
C HIS A 64 -1.01 3.12 3.90
N TRP A 65 -2.16 3.72 3.63
CA TRP A 65 -2.92 3.54 2.40
C TRP A 65 -2.86 4.80 1.52
N PHE A 66 -2.52 4.62 0.25
CA PHE A 66 -2.46 5.69 -0.75
C PHE A 66 -3.34 5.29 -1.93
N LEU A 67 -4.44 6.02 -2.10
CA LEU A 67 -5.28 5.91 -3.27
C LEU A 67 -4.71 6.78 -4.39
N GLU A 68 -4.59 6.24 -5.60
CA GLU A 68 -4.29 7.05 -6.78
C GLU A 68 -5.42 8.05 -7.02
N LYS A 69 -5.05 9.32 -7.24
CA LYS A 69 -6.00 10.41 -7.51
C LYS A 69 -6.31 10.51 -8.98
#